data_AF-A0A1X4ISL9-F1
#
_entry.id   AF-A0A1X4ISL9-F1
#
_cell.length_a   1.000
_cell.length_b   1.000
_cell.length_c   1.000
_cell.angle_alpha   90.00
_cell.angle_beta   90.00
_cell.angle_gamma   90.00
#
_symmetry.space_group_name_H-M   'P 1'
#
loop_
_entity.id
_entity.type
_entity.pdbx_description
1 polymer ?
#
loop_
_entity_poly.entity_id
_entity_poly.type
_entity_poly.pdbx_seq_one_letter_code
_entity_poly.pdbx_strand_id
1 'polypeptide(L)' 'RLKASGHSASPRTALDLLARIHRHDAKIADRKLEGITTPSPQQLELFDTLNLPKPA' A
#
# COMPACT_ATOMS: atom_id res chain seq x y z
N ARG A 1 12.58 -11.05 5.12
CA ARG A 1 12.92 -9.72 5.71
C ARG A 1 11.93 -9.30 6.80
N LEU A 2 10.60 -9.48 6.64
CA LEU A 2 9.60 -9.20 7.70
C LEU A 2 9.85 -9.87 9.07
N LYS A 3 10.15 -11.18 9.07
CA LYS A 3 10.49 -11.90 10.32
C LYS A 3 11.84 -11.47 10.91
N ALA A 4 12.76 -11.03 10.05
CA ALA A 4 14.09 -10.55 10.46
C ALA A 4 14.06 -9.11 11.00
N SER A 5 13.06 -8.31 10.59
CA SER A 5 12.80 -6.97 11.11
C SER A 5 11.88 -6.94 12.33
N GLY A 6 11.52 -8.11 12.88
CA GLY A 6 10.66 -8.21 14.07
C GLY A 6 9.19 -7.82 13.85
N HIS A 7 8.75 -7.67 12.59
CA HIS A 7 7.39 -7.25 12.31
C HIS A 7 6.41 -8.40 12.62
N SER A 8 5.33 -8.08 13.34
CA SER A 8 4.30 -9.03 13.78
C SER A 8 3.46 -9.64 12.65
N ALA A 9 3.52 -9.07 11.44
CA ALA A 9 2.73 -9.52 10.30
C ALA A 9 3.43 -10.68 9.59
N SER A 10 2.66 -11.74 9.31
CA SER A 10 3.16 -12.82 8.44
C SER A 10 3.37 -12.29 7.02
N PRO A 11 4.27 -12.90 6.21
CA PRO A 11 4.45 -12.50 4.81
C PRO A 11 3.16 -12.49 3.99
N ARG A 12 2.24 -13.43 4.24
CA ARG A 12 0.91 -13.45 3.60
C ARG A 12 0.06 -12.25 4.04
N THR A 13 0.00 -11.99 5.35
CA THR A 13 -0.73 -10.85 5.91
C THR A 13 -0.20 -9.52 5.40
N ALA A 14 1.12 -9.37 5.28
CA ALA A 14 1.75 -8.19 4.72
C ALA A 14 1.38 -7.99 3.24
N LEU A 15 1.37 -9.07 2.46
CA LEU A 15 0.94 -9.03 1.06
C LEU A 15 -0.54 -8.63 0.96
N ASP A 16 -1.42 -9.24 1.74
CA ASP A 16 -2.85 -8.91 1.76
C ASP A 16 -3.12 -7.47 2.17
N LEU A 17 -2.30 -6.92 3.08
CA LEU A 17 -2.38 -5.52 3.48
C LEU A 17 -1.97 -4.60 2.33
N LEU A 18 -0.82 -4.86 1.68
CA LEU A 18 -0.35 -4.04 0.57
C LEU A 18 -1.24 -4.14 -0.67
N ALA A 19 -1.81 -5.32 -0.93
CA ALA A 19 -2.71 -5.56 -2.06
C ALA A 19 -3.99 -4.71 -2.03
N ARG A 20 -4.36 -4.11 -0.89
CA ARG A 20 -5.51 -3.20 -0.79
C ARG A 20 -5.25 -1.81 -1.37
N ILE A 21 -3.99 -1.48 -1.67
CA ILE A 21 -3.62 -0.21 -2.29
C ILE A 21 -3.84 -0.36 -3.80
N HIS A 22 -4.81 0.37 -4.32
CA HIS A 22 -5.17 0.33 -5.73
C HIS A 22 -4.99 1.70 -6.37
N ARG A 23 -4.72 1.71 -7.67
CA ARG A 23 -4.83 2.90 -8.50
C ARG A 23 -6.25 3.00 -9.03
N HIS A 24 -6.85 4.17 -8.89
CA HIS A 24 -8.18 4.50 -9.36
C HIS A 24 -8.06 5.40 -10.59
N ASP A 25 -8.80 5.06 -11.64
CA ASP A 25 -8.99 5.88 -12.83
C ASP A 25 -10.50 5.95 -13.08
N ALA A 26 -11.06 7.15 -12.98
CA ALA A 26 -12.48 7.39 -13.14
C ALA A 26 -12.70 8.56 -14.12
N LYS A 27 -13.69 8.42 -15.00
CA LYS A 27 -14.11 9.48 -15.91
C LYS A 27 -15.48 10.00 -15.48
N ILE A 28 -15.56 11.28 -15.15
CA ILE A 28 -16.81 11.98 -14.78
C ILE A 28 -17.03 13.11 -15.78
N ALA A 29 -18.03 12.95 -16.64
CA ALA A 29 -18.27 13.83 -17.79
C ALA A 29 -16.98 14.04 -18.60
N ASP A 30 -16.48 15.28 -18.66
CA ASP A 30 -15.26 15.65 -19.38
C ASP A 30 -14.00 15.62 -18.51
N ARG A 31 -14.12 15.24 -17.23
CA ARG A 31 -12.99 15.20 -16.29
C ARG A 31 -12.51 13.78 -16.07
N LYS A 32 -11.20 13.60 -16.20
CA LYS A 32 -10.50 12.41 -15.74
C LYS A 32 -10.05 12.63 -14.30
N LEU A 33 -10.37 11.69 -13.42
CA LEU A 33 -9.93 11.64 -12.04
C LEU A 33 -9.01 10.44 -11.88
N GLU A 34 -7.77 10.71 -11.52
CA GLU A 34 -6.78 9.70 -11.17
C GLU A 34 -6.50 9.80 -9.67
N GLY A 35 -6.31 8.66 -9.02
CA GLY A 35 -5.98 8.63 -7.61
C GLY A 35 -5.38 7.30 -7.19
N ILE A 36 -4.85 7.25 -5.99
CA ILE A 36 -4.44 6.01 -5.33
C ILE A 36 -5.21 5.87 -4.03
N THR A 37 -5.45 4.63 -3.60
CA THR A 37 -5.97 4.38 -2.26
C THR A 37 -5.00 5.00 -1.25
N THR A 38 -5.50 5.88 -0.38
CA THR A 38 -4.71 6.44 0.72
C THR A 38 -4.23 5.32 1.63
N PRO A 39 -2.91 5.11 1.77
CA PRO A 39 -2.39 4.04 2.61
C PRO A 39 -2.68 4.30 4.10
N SER A 40 -3.03 3.25 4.84
CA SER A 40 -3.14 3.31 6.29
C SER A 40 -1.77 3.43 6.98
N PRO A 41 -1.69 3.87 8.25
CA PRO A 41 -0.42 3.94 8.98
C PRO A 41 0.34 2.60 9.01
N GLN A 42 -0.38 1.50 9.18
CA GLN A 42 0.19 0.15 9.17
C GLN A 42 0.77 -0.23 7.79
N GLN A 43 0.13 0.19 6.70
CA GLN A 43 0.66 -0.03 5.36
C GLN A 43 1.92 0.80 5.12
N LEU A 44 1.98 2.05 5.60
CA LEU A 44 3.17 2.90 5.51
C LEU A 44 4.36 2.31 6.27
N GLU A 45 4.13 1.78 7.47
CA GLU A 45 5.13 1.06 8.26
C GLU A 45 5.67 -0.19 7.53
N LEU A 46 4.79 -0.90 6.81
CA LEU A 46 5.17 -2.03 5.97
C LEU A 46 6.07 -1.61 4.79
N PHE A 47 5.81 -0.46 4.14
CA PHE A 47 6.71 0.07 3.11
C PHE A 47 8.10 0.36 3.67
N ASP A 48 8.19 1.00 4.83
CA ASP A 48 9.47 1.32 5.50
C ASP A 48 10.22 0.03 5.90
N THR A 49 9.51 -0.92 6.50
CA THR A 49 10.07 -2.21 6.93
C THR A 49 10.61 -3.05 5.77
N LEU A 50 9.91 -3.01 4.63
CA LEU A 50 10.29 -3.72 3.42
C LEU A 50 11.28 -2.93 2.54
N ASN A 51 11.59 -1.69 2.92
CA ASN A 51 12.39 -0.75 2.15
C ASN A 51 11.84 -0.57 0.71
N LEU A 52 10.53 -0.37 0.62
CA LEU A 52 9.77 -0.16 -0.61
C LEU A 52 9.43 1.34 -0.76
N PRO A 53 9.35 1.87 -1.99
CA PRO A 53 8.91 3.24 -2.22
C PRO A 53 7.45 3.41 -1.80
N LYS A 54 7.15 4.48 -1.06
CA LYS A 54 5.77 4.84 -0.69
C LYS A 54 5.01 5.28 -1.95
N PRO A 55 3.76 4.86 -2.12
CA PRO A 55 2.94 5.29 -3.26
C PRO A 55 2.64 6.80 -3.12
N ALA A 56 2.80 7.53 -4.23
CA ALA A 56 2.68 8.98 -4.32
C ALA A 56 1.24 9.44 -4.65
#